data_AF-A0AAV1ZVG0-F1
#
_entry.id   AF-A0AAV1ZVG0-F1
#
_cell.length_a   1.000
_cell.length_b   1.000
_cell.length_c   1.000
_cell.angle_alpha   90.00
_cell.angle_beta   90.00
_cell.angle_gamma   90.00
#
_symmetry.space_group_name_H-M   'P 1'
#
loop_
_entity.id
_entity.type
_entity.pdbx_description
1 polymer ?
#
loop_
_entity_poly.entity_id
_entity_poly.type
_entity_poly.pdbx_seq_one_letter_code
_entity_poly.pdbx_strand_id
1 'polypeptide(L)'
;MPSIYELYQFGVTFDSLVAACSFEGMHCYRENFTVLYHPNYGKCYMFNYVGNNVSDVDSPIQIDRYGSTSGLQLLLRVSDNNGLDLLRRQVGARITVHDPHMLPFVSEYGVNVRPRDMTSVELSLSNITRLGNPWGTCEEDTKSQDTNMNVDPYSILGCEKYCGYMHMIRSCNCTMRHFLRGTVLNTM
;
A
#
# COMPACT_ATOMS: atom_id res chain seq x y z
N MET A 1 -2.87 15.60 -18.92
CA MET A 1 -3.29 14.38 -18.18
C MET A 1 -4.10 14.84 -16.98
N PRO A 2 -5.15 14.11 -16.58
CA PRO A 2 -5.89 14.45 -15.37
C PRO A 2 -4.95 14.43 -14.16
N SER A 3 -5.16 15.37 -13.24
CA SER A 3 -4.41 15.46 -11.99
C SER A 3 -4.74 14.29 -11.05
N ILE A 4 -3.88 14.03 -10.07
CA ILE A 4 -4.17 13.01 -9.03
C ILE A 4 -5.46 13.36 -8.28
N TYR A 5 -5.75 14.65 -8.07
CA TYR A 5 -6.98 15.10 -7.42
C TYR A 5 -8.23 14.77 -8.24
N GLU A 6 -8.19 14.99 -9.55
CA GLU A 6 -9.29 14.58 -10.44
C GLU A 6 -9.46 13.07 -10.44
N LEU A 7 -8.36 12.33 -10.58
CA LEU A 7 -8.38 10.86 -10.54
C LEU A 7 -8.86 10.31 -9.18
N TYR A 8 -8.64 11.05 -8.09
CA TYR A 8 -9.21 10.70 -6.80
C TYR A 8 -10.73 10.86 -6.77
N GLN A 9 -11.34 11.74 -7.53
CA GLN A 9 -12.81 11.76 -7.62
C GLN A 9 -13.35 10.51 -8.35
N PHE A 10 -12.52 9.90 -9.20
CA PHE A 10 -12.88 8.73 -10.01
C PHE A 10 -12.18 7.46 -9.49
N GLY A 11 -12.87 6.73 -8.62
CA GLY A 11 -12.40 5.44 -8.13
C GLY A 11 -13.39 4.78 -7.19
N VAL A 12 -13.21 3.48 -6.95
CA VAL A 12 -14.07 2.72 -6.03
C VAL A 12 -14.02 3.34 -4.64
N THR A 13 -15.18 3.71 -4.10
CA THR A 13 -15.29 4.28 -2.75
C THR A 13 -15.24 3.16 -1.70
N PHE A 14 -14.88 3.50 -0.47
CA PHE A 14 -14.77 2.52 0.62
C PHE A 14 -16.09 1.79 0.85
N ASP A 15 -17.20 2.52 0.99
CA ASP A 15 -18.51 1.91 1.26
C ASP A 15 -19.02 1.02 0.10
N SER A 16 -18.53 1.29 -1.12
CA SER A 16 -18.81 0.44 -2.27
C SER A 16 -17.95 -0.83 -2.30
N LEU A 17 -16.75 -0.81 -1.72
CA LEU A 17 -15.80 -1.92 -1.69
C LEU A 17 -15.92 -2.78 -0.43
N VAL A 18 -16.10 -2.19 0.73
CA VAL A 18 -16.10 -2.85 2.05
C VAL A 18 -17.53 -2.88 2.58
N ALA A 19 -18.14 -4.07 2.58
CA ALA A 19 -19.48 -4.27 3.14
C ALA A 19 -19.48 -4.35 4.67
N ALA A 20 -18.44 -4.95 5.24
CA ALA A 20 -18.26 -5.10 6.68
C ALA A 20 -16.77 -5.15 7.01
N CYS A 21 -16.42 -4.60 8.17
CA CYS A 21 -15.05 -4.52 8.70
C CYS A 21 -15.09 -4.80 10.20
N SER A 22 -14.18 -5.65 10.67
CA SER A 22 -13.95 -5.89 12.09
C SER A 22 -12.47 -6.11 12.38
N PHE A 23 -11.99 -5.60 13.51
CA PHE A 23 -10.63 -5.82 14.03
C PHE A 23 -10.70 -5.95 15.56
N GLU A 24 -10.06 -6.96 16.15
CA GLU A 24 -10.22 -7.29 17.59
C GLU A 24 -11.69 -7.39 18.05
N GLY A 25 -12.56 -7.90 17.17
CA GLY A 25 -14.00 -7.99 17.40
C GLY A 25 -14.76 -6.65 17.39
N MET A 26 -14.10 -5.53 17.13
CA MET A 26 -14.72 -4.20 17.03
C MET A 26 -14.95 -3.80 15.58
N HIS A 27 -16.09 -3.16 15.31
CA HIS A 27 -16.39 -2.62 13.99
C HIS A 27 -15.41 -1.50 13.61
N CYS A 28 -14.89 -1.57 12.38
CA CYS A 28 -14.08 -0.53 11.78
C CYS A 28 -14.81 0.13 10.61
N TYR A 29 -14.42 1.37 10.31
CA TYR A 29 -15.07 2.23 9.33
C TYR A 29 -14.01 2.88 8.42
N ARG A 30 -14.47 3.67 7.44
CA ARG A 30 -13.63 4.36 6.46
C ARG A 30 -12.53 5.20 7.12
N GLU A 31 -12.80 5.76 8.28
CA GLU A 31 -11.91 6.63 9.06
C GLU A 31 -10.67 5.86 9.57
N ASN A 32 -10.76 4.53 9.71
CA ASN A 32 -9.63 3.69 10.11
C ASN A 32 -8.67 3.35 8.96
N PHE A 33 -8.90 3.88 7.76
CA PHE A 33 -8.13 3.58 6.57
C PHE A 33 -7.55 4.83 5.91
N THR A 34 -6.26 4.75 5.60
CA THR A 34 -5.56 5.75 4.80
C THR A 34 -5.72 5.44 3.32
N VAL A 35 -5.99 6.46 2.49
CA VAL A 35 -6.20 6.27 1.06
C VAL A 35 -4.92 6.48 0.28
N LEU A 36 -4.52 5.44 -0.45
CA LEU A 36 -3.43 5.47 -1.42
C LEU A 36 -4.02 5.49 -2.83
N TYR A 37 -3.62 6.44 -3.67
CA TYR A 37 -3.89 6.37 -5.09
C TYR A 37 -2.74 5.67 -5.82
N HIS A 38 -2.99 4.47 -6.34
CA HIS A 38 -2.03 3.68 -7.10
C HIS A 38 -2.26 3.80 -8.63
N PRO A 39 -1.25 4.14 -9.45
CA PRO A 39 -1.43 4.41 -10.88
C PRO A 39 -2.04 3.29 -11.73
N ASN A 40 -1.89 2.03 -11.30
CA ASN A 40 -2.44 0.87 -11.99
C ASN A 40 -3.71 0.29 -11.35
N TYR A 41 -3.97 0.60 -10.07
CA TYR A 41 -5.05 -0.03 -9.30
C TYR A 41 -6.10 0.96 -8.78
N GLY A 42 -5.89 2.27 -8.97
CA GLY A 42 -6.81 3.30 -8.50
C GLY A 42 -6.70 3.49 -6.98
N LYS A 43 -7.85 3.68 -6.32
CA LYS A 43 -7.92 3.85 -4.87
C LYS A 43 -7.65 2.53 -4.14
N CYS A 44 -6.67 2.57 -3.25
CA CYS A 44 -6.36 1.53 -2.28
C CYS A 44 -6.63 2.05 -0.88
N TYR A 45 -7.11 1.19 0.01
CA TYR A 45 -7.42 1.50 1.40
C TYR A 45 -6.46 0.73 2.31
N MET A 46 -5.63 1.45 3.04
CA MET A 46 -4.59 0.87 3.91
C MET A 46 -5.06 0.94 5.35
N PHE A 47 -5.26 -0.24 5.96
CA PHE A 47 -5.51 -0.36 7.39
C PHE A 47 -4.19 -0.23 8.15
N ASN A 48 -4.20 0.45 9.30
CA ASN A 48 -3.05 0.52 10.21
C ASN A 48 -1.75 1.07 9.57
N TYR A 49 -1.88 2.03 8.66
CA TYR A 49 -0.74 2.76 8.10
C TYR A 49 -0.45 3.99 8.95
N VAL A 50 0.79 4.10 9.42
CA VAL A 50 1.29 5.22 10.24
C VAL A 50 1.97 6.25 9.34
N GLY A 51 3.01 5.84 8.60
CA GLY A 51 3.76 6.73 7.72
C GLY A 51 4.32 8.00 8.38
N ASN A 52 5.17 8.75 7.67
CA ASN A 52 5.77 9.97 8.20
C ASN A 52 4.82 11.18 8.05
N ASN A 53 4.10 11.57 9.12
CA ASN A 53 3.30 12.81 9.23
C ASN A 53 2.10 12.94 8.26
N VAL A 54 1.58 11.82 7.76
CA VAL A 54 0.51 11.78 6.74
C VAL A 54 -0.74 11.07 7.25
N SER A 55 -0.62 10.21 8.26
CA SER A 55 -1.77 9.67 8.99
C SER A 55 -1.96 10.43 10.31
N ASP A 56 -3.19 10.46 10.82
CA ASP A 56 -3.52 10.95 12.16
C ASP A 56 -3.13 9.94 13.27
N VAL A 57 -2.38 8.89 12.93
CA VAL A 57 -2.08 7.75 13.79
C VAL A 57 -0.60 7.77 14.15
N ASP A 58 -0.28 8.06 15.42
CA ASP A 58 1.11 8.17 15.89
C ASP A 58 1.86 6.83 15.98
N SER A 59 1.13 5.71 16.11
CA SER A 59 1.75 4.39 16.29
C SER A 59 0.87 3.26 15.74
N PRO A 60 1.49 2.16 15.24
CA PRO A 60 0.71 1.06 14.69
C PRO A 60 -0.11 0.36 15.77
N ILE A 61 -1.37 0.06 15.45
CA ILE A 61 -2.25 -0.77 16.27
C ILE A 61 -1.67 -2.18 16.33
N GLN A 62 -1.62 -2.74 17.54
CA GLN A 62 -1.17 -4.11 17.79
C GLN A 62 -2.37 -5.00 18.15
N ILE A 63 -2.23 -6.30 17.91
CA ILE A 63 -3.19 -7.31 18.37
C ILE A 63 -2.80 -7.76 19.78
N ASP A 64 -3.80 -7.99 20.63
CA ASP A 64 -3.60 -8.51 21.99
C ASP A 64 -3.60 -10.04 22.00
N ARG A 65 -4.28 -10.66 21.03
CA ARG A 65 -4.47 -12.12 20.97
C ARG A 65 -4.29 -12.65 19.56
N TYR A 66 -3.77 -13.87 19.48
CA TYR A 66 -3.70 -14.61 18.23
C TYR A 66 -5.06 -15.19 17.85
N GLY A 67 -5.29 -15.36 16.55
CA GLY A 67 -6.47 -16.02 16.01
C GLY A 67 -7.24 -15.15 15.03
N SER A 68 -8.07 -15.80 14.21
CA SER A 68 -8.82 -15.14 13.14
C SER A 68 -9.88 -14.15 13.64
N THR A 69 -10.31 -14.26 14.91
CA THR A 69 -11.26 -13.34 15.54
C THR A 69 -10.62 -12.02 15.99
N SER A 70 -9.33 -12.04 16.29
CA SER A 70 -8.56 -10.85 16.68
C SER A 70 -7.96 -10.12 15.48
N GLY A 71 -7.75 -10.82 14.36
CA GLY A 71 -7.26 -10.23 13.13
C GLY A 71 -8.27 -9.32 12.40
N LEU A 72 -7.80 -8.71 11.32
CA LEU A 72 -8.64 -7.91 10.42
C LEU A 72 -9.56 -8.82 9.59
N GLN A 73 -10.86 -8.59 9.70
CA GLN A 73 -11.90 -9.29 8.96
C GLN A 73 -12.60 -8.31 8.02
N LEU A 74 -12.62 -8.63 6.73
CA LEU A 74 -13.23 -7.81 5.69
C LEU A 74 -14.22 -8.64 4.88
N LEU A 75 -15.43 -8.11 4.70
CA LEU A 75 -16.35 -8.57 3.67
C LEU A 75 -16.28 -7.59 2.50
N LEU A 76 -15.75 -8.04 1.36
CA LEU A 76 -15.55 -7.19 0.19
C LEU A 76 -16.67 -7.37 -0.84
N ARG A 77 -17.12 -6.26 -1.42
CA ARG A 77 -17.99 -6.21 -2.59
C ARG A 77 -17.14 -5.93 -3.81
N VAL A 78 -17.06 -6.91 -4.70
CA VAL A 78 -16.45 -6.75 -6.02
C VAL A 78 -17.58 -6.65 -7.03
N SER A 79 -17.73 -5.48 -7.66
CA SER A 79 -18.74 -5.24 -8.69
C SER A 79 -18.11 -5.22 -10.07
N ASP A 80 -18.79 -5.85 -11.03
CA ASP A 80 -18.38 -5.91 -12.43
C ASP A 80 -19.10 -4.91 -13.33
N ASN A 81 -20.20 -4.35 -12.87
CA ASN A 81 -21.13 -3.61 -13.73
C ASN A 81 -20.57 -2.29 -14.28
N ASN A 82 -19.50 -1.75 -13.67
CA ASN A 82 -18.88 -0.47 -14.06
C ASN A 82 -17.42 -0.65 -14.54
N GLY A 83 -16.98 -1.88 -14.81
CA GLY A 83 -15.63 -2.15 -15.30
C GLY A 83 -15.48 -1.76 -16.76
N LEU A 84 -14.35 -1.14 -17.12
CA LEU A 84 -13.98 -0.99 -18.53
C LEU A 84 -13.39 -2.32 -19.02
N ASP A 85 -14.22 -3.12 -19.72
CA ASP A 85 -13.88 -4.48 -20.16
C ASP A 85 -12.53 -4.60 -20.89
N LEU A 86 -12.12 -3.57 -21.64
CA LEU A 86 -10.84 -3.55 -22.36
C LEU A 86 -9.61 -3.35 -21.46
N LEU A 87 -9.79 -2.70 -20.30
CA LEU A 87 -8.70 -2.40 -19.37
C LEU A 87 -8.62 -3.42 -18.23
N ARG A 88 -9.72 -4.09 -17.90
CA ARG A 88 -9.83 -4.97 -16.74
C ARG A 88 -9.80 -6.44 -17.14
N ARG A 89 -8.61 -7.05 -17.09
CA ARG A 89 -8.40 -8.48 -17.41
C ARG A 89 -8.73 -9.44 -16.26
N GLN A 90 -8.92 -8.93 -15.05
CA GLN A 90 -9.11 -9.73 -13.84
C GLN A 90 -10.22 -9.12 -12.97
N VAL A 91 -11.01 -9.99 -12.35
CA VAL A 91 -12.05 -9.62 -11.39
C VAL A 91 -11.69 -10.17 -10.02
N GLY A 92 -11.59 -9.30 -9.03
CA GLY A 92 -11.20 -9.65 -7.67
C GLY A 92 -10.77 -8.43 -6.88
N ALA A 93 -10.30 -8.69 -5.65
CA ALA A 93 -9.57 -7.71 -4.86
C ALA A 93 -8.08 -8.04 -4.89
N ARG A 94 -7.23 -7.05 -4.61
CA ARG A 94 -5.79 -7.24 -4.45
C ARG A 94 -5.39 -6.71 -3.08
N ILE A 95 -4.72 -7.53 -2.29
CA ILE A 95 -4.27 -7.21 -0.94
C ILE A 95 -2.75 -7.24 -0.86
N THR A 96 -2.16 -6.42 -0.01
CA THR A 96 -0.72 -6.40 0.24
C THR A 96 -0.51 -6.21 1.73
N VAL A 97 0.34 -7.05 2.33
CA VAL A 97 0.81 -6.89 3.72
C VAL A 97 2.18 -6.25 3.66
N HIS A 98 2.38 -5.18 4.42
CA HIS A 98 3.62 -4.38 4.39
C HIS A 98 3.90 -3.77 5.76
N ASP A 99 5.09 -3.18 5.93
CA ASP A 99 5.45 -2.45 7.14
C ASP A 99 4.54 -1.21 7.31
N PRO A 100 3.98 -0.94 8.51
CA PRO A 100 3.12 0.21 8.78
C PRO A 100 3.72 1.59 8.45
N HIS A 101 5.05 1.70 8.37
CA HIS A 101 5.75 2.96 8.14
C HIS A 101 6.15 3.17 6.68
N MET A 102 5.89 2.19 5.80
CA MET A 102 6.28 2.26 4.39
C MET A 102 5.08 2.13 3.45
N LEU A 103 5.11 2.80 2.31
CA LEU A 103 4.11 2.56 1.27
C LEU A 103 4.20 1.14 0.69
N PRO A 104 3.05 0.50 0.37
CA PRO A 104 3.04 -0.84 -0.20
C PRO A 104 3.56 -0.87 -1.64
N PHE A 105 4.26 -1.95 -1.98
CA PHE A 105 4.53 -2.32 -3.37
C PHE A 105 3.39 -3.19 -3.90
N VAL A 106 2.23 -2.56 -4.17
CA VAL A 106 0.99 -3.27 -4.55
C VAL A 106 1.19 -4.11 -5.81
N SER A 107 1.94 -3.60 -6.79
CA SER A 107 2.20 -4.33 -8.04
C SER A 107 3.07 -5.56 -7.82
N GLU A 108 4.09 -5.46 -6.97
CA GLU A 108 5.11 -6.51 -6.78
C GLU A 108 4.72 -7.56 -5.73
N TYR A 109 4.19 -7.13 -4.58
CA TYR A 109 3.91 -8.00 -3.43
C TYR A 109 2.41 -8.22 -3.19
N GLY A 110 1.54 -7.73 -4.08
CA GLY A 110 0.10 -7.95 -3.96
C GLY A 110 -0.34 -9.38 -4.29
N VAL A 111 -1.30 -9.87 -3.50
CA VAL A 111 -1.97 -11.16 -3.67
C VAL A 111 -3.40 -10.91 -4.15
N ASN A 112 -3.85 -11.68 -5.14
CA ASN A 112 -5.21 -11.58 -5.67
C ASN A 112 -6.17 -12.43 -4.83
N VAL A 113 -7.27 -11.82 -4.40
CA VAL A 113 -8.36 -12.44 -3.65
C VAL A 113 -9.55 -12.64 -4.59
N ARG A 114 -10.00 -13.89 -4.70
CA ARG A 114 -11.09 -14.27 -5.58
C ARG A 114 -12.45 -13.85 -4.97
N PRO A 115 -13.38 -13.29 -5.75
CA PRO A 115 -14.75 -13.07 -5.29
C PRO A 115 -15.50 -14.38 -5.02
N ARG A 116 -16.58 -14.31 -4.22
CA ARG A 116 -17.44 -15.46 -3.88
C ARG A 116 -16.73 -16.61 -3.18
N ASP A 117 -15.63 -16.30 -2.51
CA ASP A 117 -14.83 -17.25 -1.75
C ASP A 117 -14.33 -16.59 -0.46
N MET A 118 -13.91 -17.40 0.50
CA MET A 118 -13.29 -16.95 1.73
C MET A 118 -11.77 -17.19 1.62
N THR A 119 -11.00 -16.11 1.71
CA THR A 119 -9.53 -16.20 1.75
C THR A 119 -9.05 -15.88 3.16
N SER A 120 -8.34 -16.81 3.78
CA SER A 120 -7.66 -16.61 5.06
C SER A 120 -6.17 -16.43 4.84
N VAL A 121 -5.60 -15.36 5.40
CA VAL A 121 -4.16 -15.07 5.34
C VAL A 121 -3.63 -15.03 6.76
N GLU A 122 -2.80 -16.00 7.11
CA GLU A 122 -2.10 -16.04 8.39
C GLU A 122 -0.75 -15.34 8.27
N LEU A 123 -0.38 -14.56 9.29
CA LEU A 123 0.84 -13.76 9.30
C LEU A 123 1.79 -14.25 10.40
N SER A 124 3.08 -14.37 10.05
CA SER A 124 4.17 -14.59 10.99
C SER A 124 5.24 -13.54 10.74
N LEU A 125 5.66 -12.85 11.80
CA LEU A 125 6.66 -11.79 11.72
C LEU A 125 8.05 -12.36 11.98
N SER A 126 8.92 -12.31 10.97
CA SER A 126 10.34 -12.59 11.11
C SER A 126 11.15 -11.30 10.93
N ASN A 127 11.96 -10.95 11.93
CA ASN A 127 12.89 -9.83 11.84
C ASN A 127 14.33 -10.35 11.66
N ILE A 128 15.05 -9.80 10.69
CA ILE A 128 16.45 -10.15 10.39
C ILE A 128 17.30 -8.90 10.53
N THR A 129 18.11 -8.84 11.57
CA THR A 129 19.12 -7.80 11.77
C THR A 129 20.45 -8.25 11.18
N ARG A 130 20.96 -7.52 10.18
CA ARG A 130 22.26 -7.79 9.55
C ARG A 130 23.34 -6.92 10.19
N LEU A 131 24.55 -7.46 10.29
CA LEU A 131 25.72 -6.69 10.70
C LEU A 131 26.21 -5.82 9.54
N GLY A 132 26.56 -4.57 9.85
CA GLY A 132 27.22 -3.65 8.92
C GLY A 132 28.71 -3.98 8.72
N ASN A 133 29.44 -3.02 8.16
CA ASN A 133 30.88 -3.16 7.88
C ASN A 133 31.67 -3.47 9.17
N PRO A 134 32.62 -4.44 9.18
CA PRO A 134 33.16 -5.23 8.06
C PRO A 134 32.41 -6.53 7.70
N TRP A 135 31.37 -6.92 8.43
CA TRP A 135 30.68 -8.21 8.21
C TRP A 135 29.63 -8.16 7.09
N GLY A 136 29.22 -6.97 6.68
CA GLY A 136 28.31 -6.74 5.58
C GLY A 136 28.47 -5.35 4.98
N THR A 137 27.82 -5.13 3.85
CA THR A 137 27.76 -3.82 3.16
C THR A 137 26.40 -3.15 3.33
N CYS A 138 25.67 -3.52 4.39
CA CYS A 138 24.41 -2.87 4.72
C CYS A 138 24.70 -1.47 5.24
N GLU A 139 24.05 -0.47 4.63
CA GLU A 139 24.07 0.92 5.09
C GLU A 139 22.91 1.13 6.06
N GLU A 140 23.18 1.58 7.28
CA GLU A 140 22.15 1.91 8.28
C GLU A 140 21.50 3.28 8.00
N ASP A 141 22.23 4.18 7.33
CA ASP A 141 21.89 5.60 7.27
C ASP A 141 21.74 6.06 5.81
N THR A 142 20.51 6.07 5.30
CA THR A 142 20.20 6.61 3.96
C THR A 142 20.22 8.15 3.90
N LYS A 143 20.59 8.83 4.99
CA LYS A 143 20.80 10.28 5.02
C LYS A 143 21.94 10.75 4.11
N SER A 144 22.81 9.84 3.67
CA SER A 144 23.97 10.14 2.80
C SER A 144 23.62 10.19 1.30
N GLN A 145 22.42 9.75 0.89
CA GLN A 145 21.93 10.04 -0.46
C GLN A 145 21.16 11.35 -0.44
N ASP A 146 21.82 12.40 -0.91
CA ASP A 146 21.34 13.74 -1.26
C ASP A 146 20.13 13.68 -2.21
N THR A 147 19.04 13.18 -1.69
CA THR A 147 17.75 13.02 -2.35
C THR A 147 16.75 13.59 -1.37
N ASN A 148 16.03 14.62 -1.78
CA ASN A 148 14.89 15.19 -1.07
C ASN A 148 13.72 14.18 -0.96
N MET A 149 13.99 12.95 -0.51
CA MET A 149 13.08 11.80 -0.50
C MET A 149 12.58 11.56 0.92
N ASN A 150 11.87 12.56 1.46
CA ASN A 150 11.33 12.58 2.82
C ASN A 150 10.13 11.66 3.07
N VAL A 151 9.94 10.50 2.40
CA VAL A 151 8.59 9.86 2.47
C VAL A 151 8.51 8.38 2.83
N ASP A 152 9.57 7.55 2.80
CA ASP A 152 9.46 6.17 3.31
C ASP A 152 10.80 5.65 3.85
N PRO A 153 10.79 4.69 4.80
CA PRO A 153 11.98 3.92 5.15
C PRO A 153 12.63 3.27 3.92
N TYR A 154 13.95 3.14 3.95
CA TYR A 154 14.71 2.50 2.88
C TYR A 154 14.26 1.06 2.62
N SER A 155 14.19 0.70 1.33
CA SER A 155 14.05 -0.68 0.89
C SER A 155 14.83 -0.88 -0.41
N ILE A 156 15.33 -2.10 -0.63
CA ILE A 156 16.09 -2.45 -1.84
C ILE A 156 15.24 -2.17 -3.10
N LEU A 157 14.00 -2.66 -3.13
CA LEU A 157 13.07 -2.44 -4.25
C LEU A 157 12.75 -0.95 -4.44
N GLY A 158 12.64 -0.18 -3.35
CA GLY A 158 12.45 1.28 -3.42
C GLY A 158 13.62 1.97 -4.10
N CYS A 159 14.85 1.61 -3.76
CA CYS A 159 16.07 2.11 -4.38
C CYS A 159 16.14 1.78 -5.87
N GLU A 160 15.89 0.53 -6.24
CA GLU A 160 15.89 0.07 -7.65
C GLU A 160 14.87 0.83 -8.50
N LYS A 161 13.64 0.96 -8.00
CA LYS A 161 12.59 1.73 -8.69
C LYS A 161 12.94 3.21 -8.82
N TYR A 162 13.53 3.80 -7.78
CA TYR A 162 13.97 5.20 -7.82
C TYR A 162 15.10 5.41 -8.84
N CYS A 163 16.07 4.50 -8.90
CA CYS A 163 17.13 4.53 -9.90
C CYS A 163 16.55 4.51 -11.33
N GLY A 164 15.59 3.60 -11.59
CA GLY A 164 14.87 3.54 -12.86
C GLY A 164 14.09 4.82 -13.17
N TYR A 165 13.35 5.35 -12.19
CA TYR A 165 12.65 6.63 -12.27
C TYR A 165 13.60 7.78 -12.66
N MET A 166 14.72 7.93 -11.95
CA MET A 166 15.69 9.01 -12.18
C MET A 166 16.38 8.89 -13.53
N HIS A 167 16.75 7.68 -13.93
CA HIS A 167 17.32 7.43 -15.24
C HIS A 167 16.34 7.85 -16.35
N MET A 168 15.07 7.48 -16.22
CA MET A 168 14.05 7.81 -17.20
C MET A 168 13.75 9.32 -17.28
N ILE A 169 13.66 10.00 -16.14
CA ILE A 169 13.48 11.44 -16.08
C ILE A 169 14.66 12.17 -16.74
N ARG A 170 15.90 11.77 -16.42
CA ARG A 170 17.11 12.40 -17.00
C ARG A 170 17.24 12.17 -18.51
N SER A 171 16.88 10.98 -18.99
CA SER A 171 17.03 10.61 -20.39
C SER A 171 15.87 11.05 -21.28
N CYS A 172 14.64 11.07 -20.74
CA CYS A 172 13.42 11.21 -21.54
C CYS A 172 12.46 12.31 -21.07
N ASN A 173 12.74 12.96 -19.93
CA ASN A 173 11.89 13.99 -19.32
C ASN A 173 10.44 13.52 -19.06
N CYS A 174 10.25 12.22 -18.84
CA CYS A 174 8.97 11.61 -18.52
C CYS A 174 9.18 10.40 -17.59
N THR A 175 8.09 9.83 -17.06
CA THR A 175 8.16 8.62 -16.22
C THR A 175 7.06 7.61 -16.56
N MET A 176 7.29 6.34 -16.24
CA MET A 176 6.31 5.27 -16.39
C MET A 176 5.62 4.96 -15.06
N ARG A 177 4.35 4.55 -15.16
CA ARG A 177 3.51 4.23 -14.00
C ARG A 177 4.10 3.17 -13.06
N HIS A 178 4.85 2.20 -13.59
CA HIS A 178 5.38 1.08 -12.80
C HIS A 178 6.49 1.49 -11.82
N PHE A 179 7.15 2.63 -12.04
CA PHE A 179 8.14 3.19 -11.13
C PHE A 179 7.52 3.93 -9.94
N LEU A 180 6.22 4.27 -10.02
CA LEU A 180 5.52 5.04 -9.01
C LEU A 180 4.89 4.09 -7.97
N ARG A 181 5.11 4.38 -6.68
CA ARG A 181 4.53 3.60 -5.55
C ARG A 181 3.10 4.01 -5.21
N GLY A 182 2.64 5.13 -5.76
CA GLY A 182 1.36 5.76 -5.45
C GLY A 182 1.54 7.00 -4.58
N THR A 183 0.44 7.68 -4.31
CA THR A 183 0.43 8.92 -3.51
C THR A 183 -0.64 8.81 -2.45
N VAL A 184 -0.26 9.05 -1.20
CA VAL A 184 -1.23 9.18 -0.11
C VAL A 184 -1.91 10.52 -0.25
N LEU A 185 -3.24 10.49 -0.17
CA LEU A 185 -4.05 11.70 -0.24
C LEU A 185 -4.54 11.99 1.17
N ASN A 186 -4.05 13.08 1.75
CA ASN A 186 -4.57 13.55 3.03
C ASN A 186 -6.06 13.86 2.87
N THR A 187 -6.83 13.46 3.88
CA THR A 187 -8.12 14.06 4.17
C THR A 187 -7.96 15.57 4.17
N MET A 188 -8.68 16.26 3.28
CA MET A 188 -9.04 17.65 3.54
C MET A 188 -10.13 17.66 4.59
#